data_AF-A0AAV6SZV7-F1
#
_entry.id   AF-A0AAV6SZV7-F1
#
_cell.length_a   1.000
_cell.length_b   1.000
_cell.length_c   1.000
_cell.angle_alpha   90.00
_cell.angle_beta   90.00
_cell.angle_gamma   90.00
#
_symmetry.space_group_name_H-M   'P 1'
#
loop_
_entity.id
_entity.type
_entity.pdbx_description
1 polymer ?
#
loop_
_entity_poly.entity_id
_entity_poly.type
_entity_poly.pdbx_seq_one_letter_code
_entity_poly.pdbx_strand_id
1 'polypeptide(L)'
;MQGKMKNHLKLQREEPGINYDQDAGIVKAFRNIPGITLQNVNKLNLLRLAPGGHIGHLIWTESAFHRQDELYGTTCKLASLKVNLNLPMHKMTNTNLSRILQSEEIQKELHAPNLPMHKMTNTDLSRILKSEEIHK
;
A
#
# COMPACT_ATOMS: atom_id res chain seq x y z
N MET A 1 2.64 -30.69 -13.96
CA MET A 1 3.41 -30.75 -15.23
C MET A 1 2.68 -30.10 -16.42
N GLN A 2 1.35 -30.04 -16.45
CA GLN A 2 0.57 -29.44 -17.56
C GLN A 2 1.00 -28.03 -18.00
N GLY A 3 1.37 -27.13 -17.07
CA GLY A 3 1.80 -25.77 -17.44
C GLY A 3 3.10 -25.73 -18.26
N LYS A 4 4.06 -26.61 -17.93
CA LYS A 4 5.34 -26.71 -18.67
C LYS A 4 5.13 -27.21 -20.10
N MET A 5 4.17 -28.10 -20.31
CA MET A 5 3.78 -28.58 -21.64
C MET A 5 3.09 -27.51 -22.50
N LYS A 6 2.62 -26.40 -21.88
CA LYS A 6 1.99 -25.25 -22.55
C LYS A 6 2.96 -24.08 -22.74
N ASN A 7 4.26 -24.32 -22.72
CA ASN A 7 5.32 -23.30 -22.83
C ASN A 7 5.47 -22.33 -21.63
N HIS A 8 4.85 -22.61 -20.48
CA HIS A 8 5.12 -21.88 -19.22
C HIS A 8 6.21 -22.59 -18.42
N LEU A 9 7.45 -22.53 -18.92
CA LEU A 9 8.57 -23.32 -18.40
C LEU A 9 9.16 -22.77 -17.10
N LYS A 10 9.21 -21.44 -16.95
CA LYS A 10 9.86 -20.74 -15.85
C LYS A 10 8.90 -19.73 -15.22
N LEU A 11 8.91 -19.67 -13.88
CA LEU A 11 8.32 -18.59 -13.12
C LEU A 11 9.44 -17.60 -12.80
N GLN A 12 9.26 -16.33 -13.15
CA GLN A 12 10.18 -15.25 -12.79
C GLN A 12 9.50 -14.36 -11.76
N ARG A 13 10.27 -13.87 -10.79
CA ARG A 13 9.83 -12.78 -9.92
C ARG A 13 9.92 -11.48 -10.73
N GLU A 14 8.93 -10.63 -10.55
CA GLU A 14 8.97 -9.29 -11.11
C GLU A 14 9.83 -8.40 -10.21
N GLU A 15 10.82 -7.79 -10.82
CA GLU A 15 11.70 -6.79 -10.22
C GLU A 15 11.09 -5.39 -10.45
N PRO A 16 11.61 -4.35 -9.77
CA PRO A 16 11.07 -3.01 -9.91
C PRO A 16 11.00 -2.54 -11.36
N GLY A 17 9.85 -2.00 -11.75
CA GLY A 17 9.65 -1.44 -13.08
C GLY A 17 10.32 -0.08 -13.22
N ILE A 18 10.89 0.22 -14.38
CA ILE A 18 11.47 1.52 -14.71
C ILE A 18 10.52 2.28 -15.63
N ASN A 19 10.14 3.49 -15.21
CA ASN A 19 9.35 4.41 -16.01
C ASN A 19 10.23 5.47 -16.67
N TYR A 20 10.05 5.62 -17.97
CA TYR A 20 10.80 6.58 -18.79
C TYR A 20 9.85 7.37 -19.69
N ASP A 21 10.23 8.59 -20.06
CA ASP A 21 9.48 9.38 -21.05
C ASP A 21 9.97 9.08 -22.48
N GLN A 22 11.29 9.23 -22.72
CA GLN A 22 11.91 9.04 -24.03
C GLN A 22 12.85 7.83 -24.05
N ASP A 23 12.80 7.04 -25.13
CA ASP A 23 13.69 5.90 -25.31
C ASP A 23 15.03 6.36 -25.91
N ALA A 24 15.95 6.78 -25.04
CA ALA A 24 17.34 7.09 -25.39
C ALA A 24 18.23 5.83 -25.39
N GLY A 25 17.69 4.65 -25.74
CA GLY A 25 18.38 3.37 -25.69
C GLY A 25 18.19 2.59 -24.38
N ILE A 26 17.40 3.11 -23.45
CA ILE A 26 17.03 2.46 -22.18
C ILE A 26 16.41 1.10 -22.45
N VAL A 27 15.53 1.00 -23.45
CA VAL A 27 14.89 -0.28 -23.79
C VAL A 27 15.90 -1.33 -24.22
N LYS A 28 16.93 -0.92 -24.98
CA LYS A 28 17.97 -1.85 -25.42
C LYS A 28 18.86 -2.28 -24.26
N ALA A 29 19.18 -1.37 -23.34
CA ALA A 29 20.04 -1.64 -22.19
C ALA A 29 19.39 -2.62 -21.20
N PHE A 30 18.11 -2.46 -20.88
CA PHE A 30 17.45 -3.19 -19.80
C PHE A 30 16.63 -4.41 -20.25
N ARG A 31 16.36 -4.58 -21.56
CA ARG A 31 15.49 -5.68 -22.06
C ARG A 31 16.03 -7.09 -21.80
N ASN A 32 17.34 -7.27 -21.66
CA ASN A 32 17.92 -8.60 -21.42
C ASN A 32 18.14 -8.90 -19.93
N ILE A 33 17.68 -8.02 -19.03
CA ILE A 33 17.75 -8.28 -17.59
C ILE A 33 16.44 -8.96 -17.18
N PRO A 34 16.47 -10.19 -16.63
CA PRO A 34 15.27 -10.91 -16.27
C PRO A 34 14.52 -10.21 -15.13
N GLY A 35 13.20 -10.22 -15.17
CA GLY A 35 12.34 -9.66 -14.11
C GLY A 35 12.11 -8.14 -14.20
N ILE A 36 12.96 -7.38 -14.89
CA ILE A 36 12.79 -5.92 -15.04
C ILE A 36 11.70 -5.61 -16.05
N THR A 37 10.81 -4.69 -15.70
CA THR A 37 9.80 -4.16 -16.62
C THR A 37 10.11 -2.72 -16.99
N LEU A 38 9.86 -2.36 -18.25
CA LEU A 38 10.02 -1.00 -18.75
C LEU A 38 8.66 -0.46 -19.20
N GLN A 39 8.36 0.78 -18.84
CA GLN A 39 7.12 1.45 -19.23
C GLN A 39 7.36 2.89 -19.66
N ASN A 40 6.64 3.29 -20.71
CA ASN A 40 6.58 4.68 -21.11
C ASN A 40 5.51 5.41 -20.28
N VAL A 41 5.84 6.59 -19.78
CA VAL A 41 4.97 7.42 -18.92
C VAL A 41 3.67 7.83 -19.62
N ASN A 42 3.71 8.04 -20.93
CA ASN A 42 2.52 8.36 -21.72
C ASN A 42 1.58 7.16 -21.86
N LYS A 43 2.08 5.94 -21.67
CA LYS A 43 1.36 4.66 -21.85
C LYS A 43 1.56 3.73 -20.66
N LEU A 44 1.29 4.23 -19.46
CA LEU A 44 1.32 3.42 -18.23
C LEU A 44 0.25 2.33 -18.27
N ASN A 45 0.66 1.08 -18.08
CA ASN A 45 -0.24 -0.07 -18.02
C ASN A 45 -0.38 -0.53 -16.56
N LEU A 46 -1.63 -0.57 -16.10
CA LEU A 46 -1.99 -0.98 -14.73
C LEU A 46 -1.49 -2.38 -14.38
N LEU A 47 -1.48 -3.33 -15.33
CA LEU A 47 -1.07 -4.71 -15.06
C LEU A 47 0.41 -4.86 -14.69
N ARG A 48 1.27 -3.94 -15.17
CA ARG A 48 2.70 -3.92 -14.77
C ARG A 48 2.95 -2.99 -13.58
N LEU A 49 2.06 -2.04 -13.32
CA LEU A 49 2.13 -1.17 -12.14
C LEU A 49 1.74 -1.94 -10.86
N ALA A 50 0.71 -2.77 -10.98
CA ALA A 50 0.17 -3.57 -9.90
C ALA A 50 -0.01 -5.04 -10.32
N PRO A 51 1.09 -5.78 -10.54
CA PRO A 51 1.02 -7.19 -10.90
C PRO A 51 0.33 -7.99 -9.80
N GLY A 52 -0.66 -8.80 -10.19
CA GLY A 52 -1.47 -9.56 -9.22
C GLY A 52 -2.36 -8.70 -8.31
N GLY A 53 -2.51 -7.40 -8.59
CA GLY A 53 -3.31 -6.48 -7.77
C GLY A 53 -2.58 -5.92 -6.54
N HIS A 54 -1.26 -6.12 -6.44
CA HIS A 54 -0.44 -5.52 -5.39
C HIS A 54 0.31 -4.31 -5.95
N ILE A 55 0.25 -3.18 -5.27
CA ILE A 55 0.98 -1.97 -5.68
C ILE A 55 2.49 -2.25 -5.51
N GLY A 56 3.23 -2.22 -6.62
CA GLY A 56 4.63 -2.64 -6.67
C GLY A 56 5.65 -1.51 -6.49
N HIS A 57 6.92 -1.86 -6.61
CA HIS A 57 8.06 -0.94 -6.56
C HIS A 57 8.35 -0.38 -7.96
N LEU A 58 8.34 0.94 -8.09
CA LEU A 58 8.60 1.62 -9.37
C LEU A 58 9.72 2.64 -9.23
N ILE A 59 10.62 2.62 -10.20
CA ILE A 59 11.70 3.58 -10.35
C ILE A 59 11.30 4.56 -11.44
N TRP A 60 11.34 5.85 -11.12
CA TRP A 60 11.05 6.93 -12.06
C TRP A 60 12.34 7.62 -12.46
N THR A 61 12.50 7.85 -13.76
CA THR A 61 13.50 8.80 -14.25
C THR A 61 13.02 10.23 -14.00
N GLU A 62 13.94 11.18 -13.90
CA GLU A 62 13.60 12.60 -13.63
C GLU A 62 12.61 13.15 -14.67
N SER A 63 12.89 12.94 -15.97
CA SER A 63 12.02 13.38 -17.06
C SER A 63 10.64 12.72 -17.02
N ALA A 64 10.59 11.44 -16.65
CA ALA A 64 9.34 10.72 -16.45
C ALA A 64 8.50 11.33 -15.33
N PHE A 65 9.13 11.74 -14.24
CA PHE A 65 8.45 12.35 -13.10
C PHE A 65 7.83 13.70 -13.49
N HIS A 66 8.59 14.57 -14.16
CA HIS A 66 8.07 15.85 -14.65
C HIS A 66 6.91 15.68 -15.64
N ARG A 67 7.01 14.70 -16.55
CA ARG A 67 5.95 14.43 -17.52
C ARG A 67 4.65 13.95 -16.88
N GLN A 68 4.74 13.28 -15.72
CA GLN A 68 3.58 12.75 -15.01
C GLN A 68 2.71 13.88 -14.44
N ASP A 69 3.32 14.95 -13.93
CA ASP A 69 2.61 16.15 -13.46
C ASP A 69 1.83 16.82 -14.59
N GLU A 70 2.37 16.84 -15.81
CA GLU A 70 1.66 17.38 -16.99
C GLU A 70 0.51 16.47 -17.45
N LEU A 71 0.70 15.15 -17.35
CA LEU A 71 -0.28 14.14 -17.81
C LEU A 71 -1.50 14.05 -16.91
N TYR A 72 -1.30 14.10 -15.59
CA TYR A 72 -2.35 13.86 -14.61
C TYR A 72 -2.74 15.12 -13.84
N GLY A 73 -1.89 16.15 -13.83
CA GLY A 73 -2.12 17.36 -13.04
C GLY A 73 -1.88 17.13 -11.56
N THR A 74 -2.35 18.08 -10.75
CA THR A 74 -2.41 18.01 -9.29
C THR A 74 -3.83 18.31 -8.84
N THR A 75 -4.16 18.12 -7.57
CA THR A 75 -5.50 18.49 -7.05
C THR A 75 -5.85 19.97 -7.30
N CYS A 76 -4.85 20.84 -7.45
CA CYS A 76 -5.03 22.26 -7.72
C CYS A 76 -4.90 22.65 -9.21
N LYS A 77 -4.26 21.82 -10.04
CA LYS A 77 -3.98 22.12 -11.45
C LYS A 77 -4.50 21.01 -12.34
N LEU A 78 -5.35 21.37 -13.31
CA LEU A 78 -5.87 20.44 -14.31
C LEU A 78 -4.75 19.83 -15.15
N ALA A 79 -4.94 18.59 -15.60
CA ALA A 79 -4.05 17.91 -16.53
C ALA A 79 -3.96 18.67 -17.86
N SER A 80 -2.76 18.85 -18.41
CA SER A 80 -2.57 19.54 -19.69
C SER A 80 -2.77 18.61 -20.88
N LEU A 81 -2.41 17.33 -20.74
CA LEU A 81 -2.40 16.37 -21.85
C LEU A 81 -3.67 15.50 -21.90
N LYS A 82 -4.19 15.06 -20.74
CA LYS A 82 -5.40 14.24 -20.68
C LYS A 82 -6.63 15.11 -20.49
N VAL A 83 -7.47 15.15 -21.51
CA VAL A 83 -8.71 15.93 -21.53
C VAL A 83 -9.69 15.40 -20.49
N ASN A 84 -10.33 16.32 -19.76
CA ASN A 84 -11.37 16.06 -18.76
C ASN A 84 -10.95 15.07 -17.65
N LEU A 85 -9.64 15.00 -17.37
CA LEU A 85 -9.14 14.19 -16.27
C LEU A 85 -9.00 15.05 -15.02
N ASN A 86 -9.70 14.66 -13.95
CA ASN A 86 -9.52 15.22 -12.61
C ASN A 86 -9.11 14.12 -11.63
N LEU A 87 -8.21 14.45 -10.71
CA LEU A 87 -7.75 13.51 -9.69
C LEU A 87 -8.87 13.26 -8.67
N PRO A 88 -9.05 12.01 -8.21
CA PRO A 88 -9.99 11.72 -7.14
C PRO A 88 -9.67 12.52 -5.87
N MET A 89 -10.71 13.13 -5.28
CA MET A 89 -10.56 13.83 -4.01
C MET A 89 -10.32 12.85 -2.87
N HIS A 90 -9.39 13.17 -1.98
CA HIS A 90 -9.14 12.36 -0.79
C HIS A 90 -10.34 12.44 0.16
N LYS A 91 -10.77 11.30 0.73
CA LYS A 91 -11.91 11.25 1.66
C LYS A 91 -11.55 11.71 3.08
N MET A 92 -10.31 11.48 3.51
CA MET A 92 -9.77 11.92 4.78
C MET A 92 -8.54 12.78 4.51
N THR A 93 -8.48 13.96 5.13
CA THR A 93 -7.33 14.87 5.00
C THR A 93 -6.07 14.29 5.66
N ASN A 94 -6.23 13.65 6.82
CA ASN A 94 -5.17 12.93 7.52
C ASN A 94 -5.61 11.46 7.74
N THR A 95 -4.79 10.51 7.31
CA THR A 95 -5.04 9.08 7.43
C THR A 95 -4.48 8.48 8.73
N ASN A 96 -3.66 9.23 9.48
CA ASN A 96 -3.07 8.76 10.73
C ASN A 96 -4.08 8.86 11.88
N LEU A 97 -4.88 7.80 12.03
CA LEU A 97 -5.89 7.67 13.08
C LEU A 97 -5.28 7.70 14.48
N SER A 98 -4.12 7.05 14.69
CA SER A 98 -3.47 7.02 16.00
C SER A 98 -3.14 8.43 16.50
N ARG A 99 -2.61 9.27 15.61
CA ARG A 99 -2.33 10.68 15.92
C ARG A 99 -3.60 11.46 16.24
N ILE A 100 -4.66 11.25 15.46
CA ILE A 100 -5.95 11.94 15.68
C ILE A 100 -6.51 11.53 17.05
N LEU A 101 -6.58 10.24 17.35
CA LEU A 101 -7.11 9.74 18.62
C LEU A 101 -6.29 10.19 19.82
N GLN A 102 -4.97 10.36 19.66
CA GLN A 102 -4.08 10.84 20.72
C GLN A 102 -3.97 12.37 20.79
N SER A 103 -4.72 13.11 19.96
CA SER A 103 -4.66 14.57 20.02
C SER A 103 -5.27 15.08 21.32
N GLU A 104 -4.68 16.16 21.84
CA GLU A 104 -5.14 16.76 23.11
C GLU A 104 -6.59 17.25 23.00
N GLU A 105 -7.03 17.71 21.83
CA GLU A 105 -8.40 18.18 21.64
C GLU A 105 -9.40 17.04 21.85
N ILE A 106 -9.09 15.83 21.36
CA ILE A 106 -9.96 14.67 21.52
C ILE A 106 -9.85 14.14 22.95
N GLN A 107 -8.63 13.97 23.47
CA GLN A 107 -8.41 13.40 24.81
C GLN A 107 -8.98 14.25 25.93
N LYS A 108 -9.03 15.58 25.76
CA LYS A 108 -9.64 16.50 26.73
C LYS A 108 -11.15 16.29 26.87
N GLU A 109 -11.83 15.97 25.78
CA GLU A 109 -13.29 15.80 25.74
C GLU A 109 -13.73 14.35 25.99
N LEU A 110 -12.80 13.39 25.93
CA LEU A 110 -13.10 11.99 26.22
C LEU A 110 -13.30 11.73 27.71
N HIS A 111 -14.34 10.98 28.03
CA HIS A 111 -14.53 10.44 29.38
C HIS A 111 -13.52 9.33 29.68
N ALA A 112 -13.24 9.12 30.97
CA ALA A 112 -12.39 8.03 31.42
C ALA A 112 -12.89 6.69 30.87
N PRO A 113 -12.00 5.81 30.39
CA PRO A 113 -12.40 4.53 29.83
C PRO A 113 -13.07 3.67 30.90
N ASN A 114 -14.21 3.07 30.55
CA ASN A 114 -14.85 2.05 31.37
C ASN A 114 -14.00 0.79 31.33
N LEU A 115 -13.04 0.69 32.25
CA LEU A 115 -12.22 -0.50 32.43
C LEU A 115 -13.16 -1.65 32.81
N PRO A 116 -13.08 -2.81 32.12
CA PRO A 116 -13.79 -3.98 32.61
C PRO A 116 -13.26 -4.27 34.02
N MET A 117 -14.15 -4.29 35.01
CA MET A 117 -13.82 -4.85 36.33
C MET A 117 -13.20 -6.21 36.07
N HIS A 118 -12.05 -6.50 36.70
CA HIS A 118 -11.37 -7.79 36.58
C HIS A 118 -12.39 -8.90 36.83
N LYS A 119 -12.91 -9.52 35.75
CA LYS A 119 -13.79 -10.67 35.88
C LYS A 119 -12.89 -11.76 36.41
N MET A 120 -13.07 -12.14 37.69
CA MET A 120 -12.35 -13.28 38.26
C MET A 120 -12.46 -14.44 37.27
N THR A 121 -11.31 -14.95 36.84
CA THR A 121 -11.32 -16.12 35.98
C THR A 121 -11.78 -17.32 36.80
N ASN A 122 -12.38 -18.34 36.18
CA ASN A 122 -12.78 -19.55 36.90
C ASN A 122 -11.61 -20.22 37.65
N THR A 123 -10.37 -19.94 37.23
CA THR A 123 -9.14 -20.37 37.89
C THR A 123 -8.92 -19.64 39.22
N ASP A 124 -9.29 -18.36 39.31
CA ASP A 124 -9.21 -17.59 40.55
C ASP A 124 -10.30 -18.01 41.54
N LEU A 125 -11.51 -18.29 41.04
CA LEU A 125 -12.62 -18.83 41.86
C LEU A 125 -12.29 -20.22 42.41
N SER A 126 -11.73 -21.12 41.59
CA SER A 126 -11.36 -22.46 42.03
C SER A 126 -10.20 -22.48 43.02
N ARG A 127 -9.27 -21.51 42.97
CA ARG A 127 -8.24 -21.33 44.01
C ARG A 127 -8.82 -20.89 45.35
N ILE A 128 -9.80 -19.98 45.35
CA ILE A 128 -10.46 -19.51 46.58
C ILE A 128 -11.23 -20.66 47.23
N LEU A 129 -12.04 -21.38 46.45
CA LEU A 129 -12.78 -22.54 46.96
C LEU A 129 -11.85 -23.63 47.50
N LYS A 130 -10.71 -23.89 46.85
CA LYS A 130 -9.69 -24.83 47.38
C LYS A 130 -9.06 -24.36 48.67
N SER A 131 -8.81 -23.06 48.84
CA SER A 131 -8.25 -22.52 50.09
C SER A 131 -9.23 -22.57 51.26
N GLU A 132 -10.54 -22.45 50.99
CA GLU A 132 -11.59 -22.62 52.02
C GLU A 132 -11.76 -24.08 52.43
N GLU A 133 -11.60 -25.04 51.50
CA GLU A 133 -11.63 -26.48 51.81
C GLU A 133 -10.44 -26.95 52.66
N ILE A 134 -9.27 -26.30 52.56
CA ILE A 134 -8.06 -26.66 53.32
C ILE A 134 -8.13 -26.21 54.80
N HIS A 135 -9.10 -25.35 55.14
CA HIS A 135 -9.30 -24.83 56.50
C HIS A 135 -10.51 -25.43 57.25
N LYS A 136 -11.08 -26.52 56.74
CA LYS A 136 -12.03 -27.40 57.45
C LYS A 136 -11.38 -28.73 57.79
#